data_AF-A0A940BDN0-F1
#
_entry.id   AF-A0A940BDN0-F1
#
_cell.length_a   1.000
_cell.length_b   1.000
_cell.length_c   1.000
_cell.angle_alpha   90.00
_cell.angle_beta   90.00
_cell.angle_gamma   90.00
#
_symmetry.space_group_name_H-M   'P 1'
#
loop_
_entity.id
_entity.type
_entity.pdbx_description
1 polymer ?
#
loop_
_entity_poly.entity_id
_entity_poly.type
_entity_poly.pdbx_seq_one_letter_code
_entity_poly.pdbx_strand_id
1 'polypeptide(L)'
;HAKDLSLAESALIAGLPQAPTAYNPLRHFEAAKLRQLHVLNRMLEVGMITLPQYEQARREELRFQSMPEGGESYAAWYIEEVRRQLSEIFNSKNAKALGLKLPFYGDQAVTDLGLTVRTAMVPSMQKAADAALKRGLEAADRRHGWHGPLARLSASEIEKFCEQQAFSPEQLAGGEWVKAVVTSVKGGEIQVRMGAYRGLISPSSLSWARHLNARAASAGVKSVRTVVAPGDVVWVSALPSSDPKSKEPASYDPKAQRPDKPIALKLQQMPEVQGALVSMEAATGDVVAMCGGYSFKETQFNRATQARRQPGSSFKPVVYSAALDNGMTPVSIVMDTPLTIVDQNTGAVWKPMNFEKTFKGALTMRTALALSRNLCSVRLAQQIGVNKVIKRAKDLGLTSDFPPYLSISLGAVEVVPINMAEAYTAFANGGKRAQARLILEVRDSTGRVIYAPEPKITEAITPQNAYLMSYMLKQVVEAGTATRAKELNRPLAGKTGTSNDMCDAWFMGFTPSLVTATYVGYDQPRGMGKQETGTFTALPIFIDYSKRVFPLYPPDDFAKPSGIVTAVVDKYSGHATSSGDPNGITVPFYEGSGPNKGSVSAGSSSQKSKEKVTRAESEALFKELF
;
A
#
# COMPACT_ATOMS: atom_id res chain seq x y z
N HIS A 1 4.07 32.58 21.69
CA HIS A 1 5.41 32.38 22.32
C HIS A 1 5.42 32.99 23.72
N ALA A 2 6.42 32.70 24.56
CA ALA A 2 6.49 33.23 25.94
C ALA A 2 6.41 34.78 26.01
N LYS A 3 6.99 35.47 25.03
CA LYS A 3 6.92 36.94 24.89
C LYS A 3 5.53 37.48 24.59
N ASP A 4 4.61 36.63 24.15
CA ASP A 4 3.25 37.01 23.75
C ASP A 4 2.24 36.74 24.87
N LEU A 5 2.69 36.22 26.03
CA LEU A 5 1.82 35.89 27.16
C LEU A 5 1.35 37.16 27.87
N SER A 6 0.07 37.20 28.24
CA SER A 6 -0.44 38.25 29.12
C SER A 6 0.09 38.10 30.55
N LEU A 7 -0.11 39.13 31.37
CA LEU A 7 0.23 39.08 32.79
C LEU A 7 -0.59 37.99 33.51
N ALA A 8 -1.86 37.82 33.13
CA ALA A 8 -2.73 36.79 33.69
C ALA A 8 -2.22 35.39 33.33
N GLU A 9 -1.90 35.14 32.07
CA GLU A 9 -1.37 33.85 31.60
C GLU A 9 -0.01 33.53 32.24
N SER A 10 0.86 34.53 32.35
CA SER A 10 2.17 34.41 33.00
C SER A 10 2.04 34.03 34.48
N ALA A 11 1.13 34.67 35.21
CA ALA A 11 0.89 34.37 36.62
C ALA A 11 0.30 32.96 36.83
N LEU A 12 -0.54 32.50 35.90
CA LEU A 12 -1.06 31.13 35.92
C LEU A 12 0.08 30.12 35.77
N ILE A 13 0.92 30.30 34.75
CA ILE A 13 2.05 29.40 34.46
C ILE A 13 3.05 29.39 35.63
N ALA A 14 3.36 30.55 36.21
CA ALA A 14 4.24 30.66 37.38
C ALA A 14 3.68 29.96 38.63
N GLY A 15 2.36 29.75 38.71
CA GLY A 15 1.69 29.04 39.79
C GLY A 15 1.78 27.51 39.70
N LEU A 16 2.01 26.95 38.51
CA LEU A 16 1.98 25.51 38.23
C LEU A 16 3.11 24.69 38.88
N PRO A 17 4.37 25.15 38.97
CA PRO A 17 5.48 24.32 39.45
C PRO A 17 5.28 23.73 40.85
N GLN A 18 4.48 24.37 41.72
CA GLN A 18 4.21 23.86 43.06
C GLN A 18 3.45 22.52 43.04
N ALA A 19 2.47 22.39 42.14
CA ALA A 19 1.66 21.18 42.00
C ALA A 19 1.03 21.13 40.60
N PRO A 20 1.81 20.78 39.55
CA PRO A 20 1.37 20.93 38.16
C PRO A 20 0.16 20.06 37.80
N THR A 21 0.00 18.91 38.47
CA THR A 21 -1.18 18.06 38.33
C THR A 21 -2.42 18.67 39.01
N ALA A 22 -2.29 19.16 40.24
CA ALA A 22 -3.41 19.71 41.02
C ALA A 22 -3.89 21.07 40.49
N TYR A 23 -2.98 21.86 39.93
CA TYR A 23 -3.26 23.16 39.33
C TYR A 23 -3.33 23.11 37.80
N ASN A 24 -3.53 21.92 37.21
CA ASN A 24 -3.69 21.79 35.77
C ASN A 24 -4.96 22.55 35.31
N PRO A 25 -4.84 23.63 34.51
CA PRO A 25 -5.98 24.47 34.16
C PRO A 25 -7.00 23.80 33.24
N LEU A 26 -6.62 22.71 32.54
CA LEU A 26 -7.52 21.94 31.67
C LEU A 26 -8.36 20.92 32.46
N ARG A 27 -7.85 20.44 33.60
CA ARG A 27 -8.54 19.44 34.44
C ARG A 27 -9.17 20.05 35.70
N HIS A 28 -8.56 21.09 36.25
CA HIS A 28 -8.88 21.69 37.55
C HIS A 28 -8.83 23.22 37.48
N PHE A 29 -9.65 23.80 36.60
CA PHE A 29 -9.64 25.24 36.30
C PHE A 29 -9.77 26.12 37.55
N GLU A 30 -10.72 25.83 38.45
CA GLU A 30 -10.92 26.63 39.67
C GLU A 30 -9.69 26.64 40.59
N ALA A 31 -9.05 25.49 40.78
CA ALA A 31 -7.83 25.40 41.58
C ALA A 31 -6.67 26.16 40.92
N ALA A 32 -6.55 26.07 39.60
CA ALA A 32 -5.57 26.81 38.82
C ALA A 32 -5.81 28.33 38.89
N LYS A 33 -7.07 28.78 38.84
CA LYS A 33 -7.45 30.19 38.96
C LYS A 33 -7.14 30.74 40.35
N LEU A 34 -7.48 30.02 41.42
CA LEU A 34 -7.10 30.42 42.79
C LEU A 34 -5.58 30.54 42.94
N ARG A 35 -4.83 29.60 42.34
CA ARG A 35 -3.37 29.64 42.35
C ARG A 35 -2.82 30.84 41.57
N GLN A 36 -3.39 31.16 40.41
CA GLN A 36 -3.07 32.36 39.65
C GLN A 36 -3.28 33.64 40.48
N LEU A 37 -4.42 33.77 41.15
CA LEU A 37 -4.72 34.93 42.00
C LEU A 37 -3.72 35.10 43.13
N HIS A 38 -3.30 34.00 43.74
CA HIS A 38 -2.27 34.02 44.76
C HIS A 38 -0.94 34.57 44.21
N VAL A 39 -0.53 34.15 43.00
CA VAL A 39 0.68 34.67 42.33
C VAL A 39 0.54 36.17 42.05
N LEU A 40 -0.59 36.61 41.47
CA LEU A 40 -0.86 38.02 41.20
C LEU A 40 -0.83 38.89 42.47
N ASN A 41 -1.41 38.40 43.58
CA ASN A 41 -1.35 39.08 44.88
C ASN A 41 0.09 39.27 45.34
N ARG A 42 0.91 38.21 45.28
CA ARG A 42 2.32 38.29 45.69
C ARG A 42 3.11 39.24 44.80
N MET A 43 2.88 39.23 43.49
CA MET A 43 3.52 40.17 42.55
C MET A 43 3.18 41.63 42.88
N LEU A 44 1.94 41.91 43.29
CA LEU A 44 1.53 43.24 43.73
C LEU A 44 2.22 43.63 45.05
N GLU A 45 2.23 42.73 46.03
CA GLU A 45 2.86 42.95 47.35
C GLU A 45 4.35 43.28 47.26
N VAL A 46 5.07 42.62 46.33
CA VAL A 46 6.50 42.87 46.13
C VAL A 46 6.79 44.00 45.13
N GLY A 47 5.77 44.69 44.62
CA GLY A 47 5.91 45.83 43.72
C GLY A 47 6.33 45.47 42.28
N MET A 48 6.15 44.22 41.84
CA MET A 48 6.43 43.81 40.45
C MET A 48 5.36 44.27 39.46
N ILE A 49 4.14 44.52 39.93
CA ILE A 49 3.01 45.03 39.14
C ILE A 49 2.27 46.12 39.91
N THR A 50 1.57 46.99 39.19
CA THR A 50 0.74 48.05 39.76
C THR A 50 -0.68 47.54 40.08
N LEU A 51 -1.41 48.25 40.96
CA LEU A 51 -2.80 47.92 41.29
C LEU A 51 -3.73 47.87 40.04
N PRO A 52 -3.63 48.80 39.06
CA PRO A 52 -4.41 48.69 37.82
C PRO A 52 -4.08 47.42 37.01
N GLN A 53 -2.80 47.05 36.90
CA GLN A 53 -2.37 45.83 36.20
C GLN A 53 -2.88 44.57 36.89
N TYR A 54 -2.86 44.55 38.23
CA TYR A 54 -3.44 43.47 39.03
C TYR A 54 -4.95 43.30 38.76
N GLU A 55 -5.73 44.39 38.83
CA GLU A 55 -7.17 44.34 38.60
C GLU A 55 -7.52 43.89 37.18
N GLN A 56 -6.74 44.34 36.19
CA GLN A 56 -6.87 43.91 34.80
C GLN A 56 -6.59 42.40 34.65
N ALA A 57 -5.43 41.93 35.15
CA ALA A 57 -5.02 40.54 35.00
C ALA A 57 -5.93 39.55 35.75
N ARG A 58 -6.48 39.94 36.90
CA ARG A 58 -7.44 39.12 37.65
C ARG A 58 -8.74 38.89 36.87
N ARG A 59 -9.25 39.93 36.20
CA ARG A 59 -10.51 39.93 35.45
C ARG A 59 -10.38 39.34 34.04
N GLU A 60 -9.14 39.15 33.58
CA GLU A 60 -8.87 38.57 32.27
C GLU A 60 -9.44 37.14 32.16
N GLU A 61 -10.21 36.91 31.10
CA GLU A 61 -10.72 35.60 30.73
C GLU A 61 -9.58 34.79 30.08
N LEU A 62 -9.16 33.72 30.76
CA LEU A 62 -8.08 32.86 30.28
C LEU A 62 -8.59 31.94 29.17
N ARG A 63 -8.03 32.08 27.97
CA ARG A 63 -8.37 31.24 26.82
C ARG A 63 -7.29 30.21 26.58
N PHE A 64 -7.58 28.96 26.94
CA PHE A 64 -6.67 27.86 26.67
C PHE A 64 -6.82 27.42 25.23
N GLN A 65 -5.76 27.64 24.45
CA GLN A 65 -5.60 26.99 23.16
C GLN A 65 -4.63 25.83 23.38
N SER A 66 -5.12 24.60 23.24
CA SER A 66 -4.20 23.52 22.95
C SER A 66 -3.56 23.85 21.61
N MET A 67 -2.25 23.62 21.51
CA MET A 67 -1.67 23.40 20.19
C MET A 67 -2.58 22.37 19.50
N PRO A 68 -3.07 22.62 18.27
CA PRO A 68 -3.76 21.56 17.55
C PRO A 68 -2.88 20.34 17.66
N GLU A 69 -3.43 19.20 18.11
CA GLU A 69 -2.70 17.93 18.19
C GLU A 69 -2.16 17.65 16.78
N GLY A 70 -0.95 18.13 16.54
CA GLY A 70 -0.37 18.23 15.23
C GLY A 70 0.11 16.84 14.88
N GLY A 71 -0.75 16.05 14.24
CA GLY A 71 -0.30 14.90 13.47
C GLY A 71 -0.75 13.52 13.92
N GLU A 72 -1.59 13.34 14.95
CA GLU A 72 -2.01 11.97 15.32
C GLU A 72 -2.77 11.23 14.21
N SER A 73 -3.34 11.94 13.22
CA SER A 73 -4.03 11.29 12.09
C SER A 73 -3.29 11.38 10.76
N TYR A 74 -2.30 12.26 10.60
CA TYR A 74 -1.67 12.50 9.30
C TYR A 74 -0.37 11.70 9.18
N ALA A 75 -0.27 10.81 8.19
CA ALA A 75 0.92 9.99 7.96
C ALA A 75 1.35 9.15 9.18
N ALA A 76 0.42 8.75 10.05
CA ALA A 76 0.73 8.19 11.37
C ALA A 76 1.65 6.96 11.32
N TRP A 77 1.42 6.02 10.39
CA TRP A 77 2.32 4.87 10.18
C TRP A 77 3.74 5.27 9.75
N TYR A 78 3.86 6.32 8.92
CA TYR A 78 5.16 6.82 8.49
C TYR A 78 5.92 7.43 9.67
N ILE A 79 5.24 8.29 10.44
CA ILE A 79 5.83 8.97 11.59
C ILE A 79 6.24 7.96 12.66
N GLU A 80 5.40 6.97 12.96
CA GLU A 80 5.72 5.92 13.93
C GLU A 80 6.90 5.06 13.47
N GLU A 81 6.99 4.73 12.18
CA GLU A 81 8.15 4.01 11.64
C GLU A 81 9.44 4.85 11.72
N VAL A 82 9.36 6.16 11.48
CA VAL A 82 10.49 7.09 11.68
C VAL A 82 10.90 7.12 13.15
N ARG A 83 9.95 7.23 14.09
CA ARG A 83 10.22 7.17 15.54
C ARG A 83 10.94 5.88 15.92
N ARG A 84 10.46 4.73 15.42
CA ARG A 84 11.07 3.41 15.64
C ARG A 84 12.49 3.34 15.08
N GLN A 85 12.73 3.88 13.88
CA GLN A 85 14.07 3.93 13.29
C GLN A 85 15.02 4.85 14.05
N LEU A 86 14.55 6.03 14.50
CA LEU A 86 15.37 6.93 15.31
C LEU A 86 15.77 6.29 16.63
N SER A 87 14.85 5.56 17.28
CA SER A 87 15.13 4.81 18.51
C SER A 87 16.23 3.77 18.29
N GLU A 88 16.18 3.04 17.17
CA GLU A 88 17.23 2.09 16.82
C GLU A 88 18.55 2.79 16.45
N ILE A 89 18.52 3.86 15.65
CA ILE A 89 19.71 4.64 15.26
C ILE A 89 20.41 5.23 16.48
N PHE A 90 19.64 5.75 17.45
CA PHE A 90 20.15 6.39 18.66
C PHE A 90 20.18 5.46 19.88
N ASN A 91 20.07 4.15 19.69
CA ASN A 91 20.39 3.21 20.76
C ASN A 91 21.89 3.33 21.13
N SER A 92 22.26 2.86 22.33
CA SER A 92 23.61 3.04 22.88
C SER A 92 24.72 2.54 21.93
N LYS A 93 24.49 1.41 21.26
CA LYS A 93 25.46 0.80 20.35
C LYS A 93 25.61 1.60 19.06
N ASN A 94 24.51 1.93 18.40
CA ASN A 94 24.50 2.58 17.08
C ASN A 94 24.91 4.04 17.19
N ALA A 95 24.44 4.77 18.22
CA ALA A 95 24.89 6.13 18.50
C ALA A 95 26.40 6.20 18.71
N LYS A 96 26.97 5.26 19.47
CA LYS A 96 28.43 5.17 19.67
C LYS A 96 29.17 4.89 18.37
N ALA A 97 28.64 4.00 17.51
CA ALA A 97 29.21 3.73 16.19
C ALA A 97 29.17 4.96 15.26
N LEU A 98 28.20 5.85 15.46
CA LEU A 98 28.10 7.15 14.78
C LEU A 98 28.98 8.24 15.41
N GLY A 99 29.73 7.94 16.48
CA GLY A 99 30.54 8.92 17.20
C GLY A 99 29.72 9.92 18.03
N LEU A 100 28.44 9.62 18.29
CA LEU A 100 27.54 10.47 19.05
C LEU A 100 27.63 10.16 20.55
N LYS A 101 27.82 11.20 21.36
CA LYS A 101 27.69 11.14 22.82
C LYS A 101 26.40 11.83 23.20
N LEU A 102 25.35 11.04 23.41
CA LEU A 102 24.02 11.54 23.75
C LEU A 102 23.81 11.42 25.27
N PRO A 103 23.08 12.36 25.91
CA PRO A 103 22.72 12.25 27.32
C PRO A 103 21.72 11.13 27.57
N PHE A 104 20.91 10.78 26.56
CA PHE A 104 19.94 9.70 26.57
C PHE A 104 20.07 8.89 25.27
N TYR A 105 19.62 7.63 25.29
CA TYR A 105 19.66 6.73 24.14
C TYR A 105 18.30 6.09 23.89
N GLY A 106 18.10 5.52 22.70
CA GLY A 106 16.87 4.83 22.33
C GLY A 106 15.66 5.76 22.31
N ASP A 107 14.51 5.27 22.79
CA ASP A 107 13.26 6.04 22.78
C ASP A 107 13.38 7.37 23.55
N GLN A 108 14.12 7.38 24.66
CA GLN A 108 14.32 8.60 25.45
C GLN A 108 15.12 9.65 24.68
N ALA A 109 16.08 9.24 23.84
CA ALA A 109 16.78 10.17 22.96
C ALA A 109 15.82 10.83 21.96
N VAL A 110 14.88 10.05 21.43
CA VAL A 110 13.90 10.53 20.45
C VAL A 110 12.93 11.53 21.09
N THR A 111 12.51 11.32 22.33
CA THR A 111 11.55 12.20 23.03
C THR A 111 12.20 13.44 23.64
N ASP A 112 13.39 13.30 24.24
CA ASP A 112 13.90 14.30 25.18
C ASP A 112 14.99 15.22 24.57
N LEU A 113 15.61 14.85 23.44
CA LEU A 113 16.69 15.64 22.84
C LEU A 113 16.21 16.84 22.00
N GLY A 114 14.90 17.00 21.80
CA GLY A 114 14.35 18.08 20.98
C GLY A 114 14.83 18.01 19.52
N LEU A 115 14.84 16.81 18.94
CA LEU A 115 15.36 16.56 17.60
C LEU A 115 14.45 17.18 16.52
N THR A 116 15.07 17.73 15.47
CA THR A 116 14.37 18.08 14.22
C THR A 116 14.70 17.05 13.16
N VAL A 117 13.69 16.39 12.61
CA VAL A 117 13.84 15.28 11.66
C VAL A 117 13.28 15.66 10.31
N ARG A 118 14.11 15.60 9.26
CA ARG A 118 13.68 15.74 7.86
C ARG A 118 13.54 14.36 7.24
N THR A 119 12.35 14.06 6.73
CA THR A 119 12.01 12.76 6.12
C THR A 119 11.93 12.84 4.60
N ALA A 120 11.91 11.68 3.95
CA ALA A 120 11.69 11.54 2.51
C ALA A 120 10.21 11.66 2.09
N MET A 121 9.29 11.67 3.06
CA MET A 121 7.85 11.67 2.81
C MET A 121 7.43 12.91 2.03
N VAL A 122 6.65 12.71 0.97
CA VAL A 122 6.06 13.80 0.20
C VAL A 122 4.59 13.94 0.61
N PRO A 123 4.17 15.06 1.22
CA PRO A 123 2.85 15.19 1.82
C PRO A 123 1.66 14.87 0.89
N SER A 124 1.74 15.33 -0.36
CA SER A 124 0.70 15.07 -1.37
C SER A 124 0.60 13.60 -1.76
N MET A 125 1.75 12.91 -1.85
CA MET A 125 1.81 11.48 -2.15
C MET A 125 1.31 10.66 -0.97
N GLN A 126 1.71 10.98 0.26
CA GLN A 126 1.22 10.30 1.45
C GLN A 126 -0.31 10.40 1.59
N LYS A 127 -0.88 11.60 1.39
CA LYS A 127 -2.34 11.79 1.39
C LYS A 127 -3.03 10.96 0.31
N ALA A 128 -2.43 10.86 -0.88
CA ALA A 128 -2.95 10.02 -1.96
C ALA A 128 -2.89 8.52 -1.61
N ALA A 129 -1.83 8.07 -0.94
CA ALA A 129 -1.65 6.70 -0.51
C ALA A 129 -2.69 6.31 0.57
N ASP A 130 -2.84 7.13 1.61
CA ASP A 130 -3.82 6.91 2.69
C ASP A 130 -5.23 6.78 2.09
N ALA A 131 -5.59 7.71 1.20
CA ALA A 131 -6.91 7.74 0.60
C ALA A 131 -7.16 6.57 -0.37
N ALA A 132 -6.15 6.17 -1.16
CA ALA A 132 -6.26 5.06 -2.10
C ALA A 132 -6.37 3.71 -1.37
N LEU A 133 -5.55 3.50 -0.33
CA LEU A 133 -5.62 2.28 0.48
C LEU A 133 -6.96 2.20 1.21
N LYS A 134 -7.39 3.26 1.90
CA LYS A 134 -8.69 3.32 2.59
C LYS A 134 -9.84 2.94 1.66
N ARG A 135 -9.97 3.61 0.51
CA ARG A 135 -11.01 3.32 -0.48
C ARG A 135 -10.95 1.90 -1.03
N GLY A 136 -9.75 1.38 -1.28
CA GLY A 136 -9.59 0.04 -1.82
C GLY A 136 -9.97 -1.04 -0.82
N LEU A 137 -9.62 -0.86 0.46
CA LEU A 137 -10.02 -1.77 1.54
C LEU A 137 -11.53 -1.72 1.77
N GLU A 138 -12.16 -0.53 1.81
CA GLU A 138 -13.62 -0.42 1.84
C GLU A 138 -14.28 -1.11 0.65
N ALA A 139 -13.75 -0.92 -0.56
CA ALA A 139 -14.31 -1.54 -1.75
C ALA A 139 -14.16 -3.06 -1.73
N ALA A 140 -13.04 -3.58 -1.21
CA ALA A 140 -12.82 -5.02 -1.04
C ALA A 140 -13.77 -5.62 -0.02
N ASP A 141 -13.87 -5.00 1.14
CA ASP A 141 -14.74 -5.43 2.22
C ASP A 141 -16.22 -5.44 1.81
N ARG A 142 -16.70 -4.38 1.14
CA ARG A 142 -18.08 -4.32 0.63
C ARG A 142 -18.42 -5.40 -0.39
N ARG A 143 -17.44 -5.97 -1.12
CA ARG A 143 -17.68 -7.12 -2.01
C ARG A 143 -17.91 -8.42 -1.24
N HIS A 144 -17.42 -8.52 -0.01
CA HIS A 144 -17.65 -9.63 0.91
C HIS A 144 -18.98 -9.50 1.69
N GLY A 145 -19.71 -8.41 1.48
CA GLY A 145 -21.04 -8.22 2.04
C GLY A 145 -21.03 -7.65 3.46
N TRP A 146 -22.21 -7.68 4.09
CA TRP A 146 -22.45 -7.09 5.40
C TRP A 146 -22.10 -8.06 6.54
N HIS A 147 -21.32 -7.58 7.51
CA HIS A 147 -20.85 -8.35 8.67
C HIS A 147 -21.85 -8.34 9.83
N GLY A 148 -22.86 -7.48 9.77
CA GLY A 148 -23.82 -7.28 10.86
C GLY A 148 -23.58 -5.97 11.63
N PRO A 149 -24.53 -5.59 12.50
CA PRO A 149 -24.41 -4.42 13.34
C PRO A 149 -23.31 -4.61 14.42
N LEU A 150 -22.78 -3.50 14.93
CA LEU A 150 -21.74 -3.51 15.97
C LEU A 150 -22.25 -4.04 17.31
N ALA A 151 -23.52 -3.76 17.61
CA ALA A 151 -24.21 -4.17 18.82
C ALA A 151 -25.73 -4.06 18.58
N ARG A 152 -26.52 -4.61 19.50
CA ARG A 152 -27.97 -4.40 19.57
C ARG A 152 -28.35 -3.91 20.96
N LEU A 153 -29.02 -2.77 21.02
CA LEU A 153 -29.48 -2.12 22.25
C LEU A 153 -30.97 -2.38 22.48
N SER A 154 -31.35 -2.56 23.74
CA SER A 154 -32.74 -2.49 24.19
C SER A 154 -33.26 -1.05 24.21
N ALA A 155 -34.58 -0.86 24.30
CA ALA A 155 -35.19 0.46 24.26
C ALA A 155 -34.66 1.43 25.33
N SER A 156 -34.38 0.95 26.55
CA SER A 156 -33.83 1.78 27.63
C SER A 156 -32.34 2.12 27.43
N GLU A 157 -31.60 1.27 26.71
CA GLU A 157 -30.19 1.52 26.38
C GLU A 157 -30.03 2.50 25.20
N ILE A 158 -31.01 2.57 24.30
CA ILE A 158 -31.00 3.54 23.18
C ILE A 158 -30.96 4.98 23.68
N GLU A 159 -31.77 5.34 24.67
CA GLU A 159 -31.77 6.70 25.21
C GLU A 159 -30.45 7.02 25.90
N LYS A 160 -29.94 6.10 26.74
CA LYS A 160 -28.61 6.26 27.37
C LYS A 160 -27.50 6.44 26.35
N PHE A 161 -27.50 5.63 25.28
CA PHE A 161 -26.54 5.75 24.19
C PHE A 161 -26.59 7.13 23.54
N CYS A 162 -27.79 7.64 23.26
CA CYS A 162 -27.94 8.97 22.64
C CYS A 162 -27.55 10.10 23.61
N GLU A 163 -27.91 10.02 24.89
CA GLU A 163 -27.57 11.04 25.89
C GLU A 163 -26.05 11.14 26.13
N GLN A 164 -25.35 10.00 26.13
CA GLN A 164 -23.90 9.95 26.32
C GLN A 164 -23.12 10.30 25.05
N GLN A 165 -23.76 10.23 23.87
CA GLN A 165 -23.11 10.52 22.61
C GLN A 165 -23.06 12.03 22.35
N ALA A 166 -21.88 12.63 22.56
CA ALA A 166 -21.59 14.01 22.17
C ALA A 166 -21.36 14.15 20.65
N PHE A 167 -22.41 13.90 19.87
CA PHE A 167 -22.38 14.04 18.41
C PHE A 167 -22.56 15.50 17.98
N SER A 168 -21.76 15.94 17.01
CA SER A 168 -21.96 17.19 16.27
C SER A 168 -21.86 16.95 14.76
N PRO A 169 -22.60 17.69 13.92
CA PRO A 169 -22.55 17.55 12.46
C PRO A 169 -21.14 17.62 11.87
N GLU A 170 -20.23 18.38 12.48
CA GLU A 170 -18.84 18.51 12.05
C GLU A 170 -18.10 17.17 12.03
N GLN A 171 -18.49 16.21 12.88
CA GLN A 171 -17.90 14.86 12.91
C GLN A 171 -18.19 14.04 11.65
N LEU A 172 -19.19 14.42 10.84
CA LEU A 172 -19.49 13.80 9.54
C LEU A 172 -18.79 14.50 8.38
N ALA A 173 -18.17 15.67 8.62
CA ALA A 173 -17.45 16.40 7.60
C ALA A 173 -16.23 15.60 7.11
N GLY A 174 -15.83 15.81 5.85
CA GLY A 174 -14.69 15.09 5.26
C GLY A 174 -14.92 13.60 5.01
N GLY A 175 -16.14 13.08 5.22
CA GLY A 175 -16.47 11.67 5.02
C GLY A 175 -16.12 10.77 6.20
N GLU A 176 -15.89 11.35 7.37
CA GLU A 176 -15.72 10.63 8.63
C GLU A 176 -16.99 9.88 9.05
N TRP A 177 -16.79 8.85 9.90
CA TRP A 177 -17.85 7.93 10.29
C TRP A 177 -18.20 8.09 11.75
N VAL A 178 -19.48 7.99 12.06
CA VAL A 178 -19.98 8.03 13.44
C VAL A 178 -20.88 6.82 13.69
N LYS A 179 -20.96 6.40 14.96
CA LYS A 179 -21.91 5.36 15.37
C LYS A 179 -23.30 5.96 15.43
N ALA A 180 -24.29 5.24 14.94
CA ALA A 180 -25.69 5.61 15.02
C ALA A 180 -26.51 4.40 15.42
N VAL A 181 -27.59 4.62 16.17
CA VAL A 181 -28.52 3.55 16.55
C VAL A 181 -29.76 3.58 15.67
N VAL A 182 -30.13 2.43 15.12
CA VAL A 182 -31.33 2.25 14.30
C VAL A 182 -32.56 2.35 15.19
N THR A 183 -33.45 3.30 14.90
CA THR A 183 -34.69 3.49 15.67
C THR A 183 -35.89 2.87 14.99
N SER A 184 -35.93 2.89 13.65
CA SER A 184 -37.00 2.24 12.89
C SER A 184 -36.60 1.90 11.46
N VAL A 185 -37.29 0.90 10.89
CA VAL A 185 -37.16 0.50 9.47
C VAL A 185 -38.56 0.51 8.85
N LYS A 186 -38.88 1.57 8.09
CA LYS A 186 -40.22 1.80 7.49
C LYS A 186 -40.07 2.16 6.02
N GLY A 187 -40.91 1.58 5.15
CA GLY A 187 -40.91 1.90 3.71
C GLY A 187 -39.59 1.61 2.97
N GLY A 188 -38.68 0.81 3.55
CA GLY A 188 -37.33 0.58 3.03
C GLY A 188 -36.29 1.61 3.49
N GLU A 189 -36.70 2.68 4.17
CA GLU A 189 -35.81 3.66 4.78
C GLU A 189 -35.45 3.23 6.21
N ILE A 190 -34.18 3.44 6.58
CA ILE A 190 -33.69 3.17 7.93
C ILE A 190 -33.53 4.52 8.63
N GLN A 191 -34.25 4.71 9.72
CA GLN A 191 -34.10 5.86 10.59
C GLN A 191 -33.09 5.54 11.68
N VAL A 192 -32.17 6.47 11.91
CA VAL A 192 -31.14 6.35 12.94
C VAL A 192 -31.10 7.59 13.83
N ARG A 193 -30.54 7.45 15.03
CA ARG A 193 -30.23 8.56 15.94
C ARG A 193 -28.74 8.61 16.24
N MET A 194 -28.22 9.84 16.34
CA MET A 194 -26.85 10.17 16.73
C MET A 194 -26.94 11.33 17.72
N GLY A 195 -26.91 11.04 19.01
CA GLY A 195 -27.26 12.02 20.05
C GLY A 195 -28.63 12.65 19.84
N ALA A 196 -28.70 13.98 19.83
CA ALA A 196 -29.92 14.75 19.56
C ALA A 196 -30.34 14.75 18.09
N TYR A 197 -29.47 14.35 17.17
CA TYR A 197 -29.73 14.42 15.73
C TYR A 197 -30.36 13.13 15.21
N ARG A 198 -31.22 13.30 14.20
CA ARG A 198 -31.85 12.21 13.46
C ARG A 198 -31.15 12.04 12.11
N GLY A 199 -31.13 10.81 11.62
CA GLY A 199 -30.56 10.47 10.32
C GLY A 199 -31.43 9.52 9.54
N LEU A 200 -31.28 9.54 8.22
CA LEU A 200 -31.99 8.67 7.29
C LEU A 200 -30.99 8.01 6.34
N ILE A 201 -30.97 6.67 6.35
CA ILE A 201 -30.17 5.89 5.42
C ILE A 201 -31.06 5.46 4.26
N SER A 202 -30.71 5.91 3.05
CA SER A 202 -31.43 5.53 1.84
C SER A 202 -31.20 4.06 1.49
N PRO A 203 -32.23 3.30 1.09
CA PRO A 203 -32.06 1.91 0.65
C PRO A 203 -31.13 1.75 -0.57
N SER A 204 -30.99 2.79 -1.40
CA SER A 204 -30.02 2.81 -2.51
C SER A 204 -28.57 2.60 -2.05
N SER A 205 -28.25 3.03 -0.81
CA SER A 205 -26.92 2.87 -0.21
C SER A 205 -26.63 1.47 0.34
N LEU A 206 -27.63 0.57 0.34
CA LEU A 206 -27.54 -0.77 0.93
C LEU A 206 -27.34 -1.89 -0.12
N SER A 207 -27.20 -1.54 -1.40
CA SER A 207 -27.10 -2.53 -2.50
C SER A 207 -25.94 -3.52 -2.35
N TRP A 208 -24.87 -3.10 -1.65
CA TRP A 208 -23.70 -3.90 -1.31
C TRP A 208 -23.89 -4.75 -0.05
N ALA A 209 -24.79 -4.37 0.86
CA ALA A 209 -24.99 -4.96 2.18
C ALA A 209 -25.81 -6.28 2.13
N ARG A 210 -25.37 -7.20 1.26
CA ARG A 210 -25.93 -8.55 1.13
C ARG A 210 -25.36 -9.44 2.23
N HIS A 211 -26.20 -10.24 2.87
CA HIS A 211 -25.71 -11.34 3.71
C HIS A 211 -25.17 -12.44 2.80
N LEU A 212 -23.85 -12.56 2.69
CA LEU A 212 -23.23 -13.73 2.08
C LEU A 212 -23.24 -14.87 3.10
N ASN A 213 -24.26 -15.72 3.06
CA ASN A 213 -24.13 -17.04 3.68
C ASN A 213 -23.00 -17.78 2.94
N ALA A 214 -22.08 -18.41 3.66
CA ALA A 214 -20.88 -19.09 3.14
C ALA A 214 -21.16 -20.19 2.07
N ARG A 215 -22.42 -20.52 1.79
CA ARG A 215 -22.87 -21.45 0.73
C ARG A 215 -23.74 -20.82 -0.38
N ALA A 216 -24.12 -19.55 -0.29
CA ALA A 216 -25.06 -18.93 -1.24
C ALA A 216 -24.52 -17.61 -1.81
N ALA A 217 -23.71 -17.71 -2.86
CA ALA A 217 -23.04 -16.58 -3.50
C ALA A 217 -23.93 -15.73 -4.44
N SER A 218 -25.27 -15.75 -4.33
CA SER A 218 -26.11 -15.15 -5.40
C SER A 218 -27.45 -14.54 -5.02
N ALA A 219 -27.86 -14.47 -3.75
CA ALA A 219 -29.10 -13.77 -3.42
C ALA A 219 -28.83 -12.28 -3.15
N GLY A 220 -29.34 -11.39 -4.01
CA GLY A 220 -29.39 -9.94 -3.74
C GLY A 220 -30.17 -9.64 -2.44
N VAL A 221 -30.04 -8.42 -1.89
CA VAL A 221 -30.81 -7.99 -0.70
C VAL A 221 -32.30 -8.04 -1.06
N LYS A 222 -33.03 -9.05 -0.56
CA LYS A 222 -34.47 -9.20 -0.80
C LYS A 222 -35.31 -8.29 0.11
N SER A 223 -34.77 -7.84 1.25
CA SER A 223 -35.44 -6.93 2.18
C SER A 223 -34.44 -6.17 3.05
N VAL A 224 -34.65 -4.88 3.28
CA VAL A 224 -33.81 -4.04 4.17
C VAL A 224 -33.87 -4.53 5.63
N ARG A 225 -34.98 -5.15 6.04
CA ARG A 225 -35.16 -5.72 7.40
C ARG A 225 -34.25 -6.91 7.68
N THR A 226 -33.66 -7.53 6.66
CA THR A 226 -32.67 -8.59 6.87
C THR A 226 -31.26 -8.04 7.08
N VAL A 227 -31.03 -6.73 6.90
CA VAL A 227 -29.71 -6.09 7.03
C VAL A 227 -29.56 -5.43 8.41
N VAL A 228 -30.58 -4.70 8.86
CA VAL A 228 -30.62 -4.03 10.16
C VAL A 228 -32.02 -4.09 10.78
N ALA A 229 -32.08 -4.01 12.11
CA ALA A 229 -33.28 -3.96 12.92
C ALA A 229 -33.24 -2.79 13.93
N PRO A 230 -34.38 -2.34 14.46
CA PRO A 230 -34.41 -1.39 15.57
C PRO A 230 -33.55 -1.87 16.76
N GLY A 231 -32.78 -0.95 17.34
CA GLY A 231 -31.80 -1.22 18.38
C GLY A 231 -30.38 -1.49 17.86
N ASP A 232 -30.20 -1.77 16.57
CA ASP A 232 -28.88 -2.04 16.01
C ASP A 232 -27.99 -0.80 15.99
N VAL A 233 -26.74 -0.91 16.43
CA VAL A 233 -25.72 0.14 16.34
C VAL A 233 -24.90 -0.08 15.08
N VAL A 234 -24.79 0.93 14.23
CA VAL A 234 -24.12 0.85 12.92
C VAL A 234 -23.20 2.05 12.70
N TRP A 235 -22.19 1.88 11.85
CA TRP A 235 -21.43 3.02 11.33
C TRP A 235 -22.20 3.71 10.22
N VAL A 236 -22.21 5.04 10.26
CA VAL A 236 -22.79 5.87 9.21
C VAL A 236 -21.85 7.00 8.82
N SER A 237 -22.00 7.48 7.60
CA SER A 237 -21.35 8.72 7.15
C SER A 237 -22.36 9.55 6.38
N ALA A 238 -22.08 10.84 6.23
CA ALA A 238 -22.89 11.72 5.39
C ALA A 238 -23.00 11.17 3.97
N LEU A 239 -24.22 11.17 3.43
CA LEU A 239 -24.45 11.03 2.00
C LEU A 239 -24.35 12.45 1.41
N PRO A 240 -23.29 12.77 0.66
CA PRO A 240 -23.12 14.13 0.17
C PRO A 240 -24.25 14.51 -0.78
N SER A 241 -24.77 15.73 -0.66
CA SER A 241 -25.83 16.21 -1.55
C SER A 241 -25.19 16.62 -2.87
N SER A 242 -25.74 16.17 -4.00
CA SER A 242 -25.38 16.70 -5.31
C SER A 242 -26.47 17.66 -5.76
N ASP A 243 -26.08 18.89 -6.11
CA ASP A 243 -26.92 19.73 -6.96
C ASP A 243 -26.78 19.21 -8.40
N PRO A 244 -27.86 18.74 -9.05
CA PRO A 244 -27.83 18.25 -10.43
C PRO A 244 -27.25 19.25 -11.45
N LYS A 245 -27.19 20.55 -11.09
CA LYS A 245 -26.65 21.63 -11.94
C LYS A 245 -25.21 22.03 -11.59
N SER A 246 -24.65 21.51 -10.49
CA SER A 246 -23.31 21.84 -10.02
C SER A 246 -22.27 20.90 -10.63
N LYS A 247 -21.13 21.47 -11.08
CA LYS A 247 -19.92 20.71 -11.42
C LYS A 247 -19.05 20.40 -10.20
N GLU A 248 -19.41 20.94 -9.03
CA GLU A 248 -18.69 20.64 -7.80
C GLU A 248 -19.02 19.23 -7.30
N PRO A 249 -18.04 18.51 -6.72
CA PRO A 249 -18.28 17.23 -6.10
C PRO A 249 -19.33 17.38 -4.99
N ALA A 250 -20.22 16.39 -4.89
CA ALA A 250 -21.24 16.35 -3.86
C ALA A 250 -20.62 16.58 -2.48
N SER A 251 -21.14 17.56 -1.74
CA SER A 251 -20.56 18.02 -0.47
C SER A 251 -21.58 17.92 0.66
N TYR A 252 -21.07 17.76 1.89
CA TYR A 252 -21.87 17.77 3.11
C TYR A 252 -21.57 19.06 3.87
N ASP A 253 -22.59 19.88 4.11
CA ASP A 253 -22.48 21.09 4.91
C ASP A 253 -22.93 20.81 6.36
N PRO A 254 -22.00 20.76 7.34
CA PRO A 254 -22.36 20.56 8.74
C PRO A 254 -23.18 21.72 9.32
N LYS A 255 -22.96 22.96 8.85
CA LYS A 255 -23.63 24.16 9.40
C LYS A 255 -25.12 24.22 9.04
N ALA A 256 -25.50 23.56 7.95
CA ALA A 256 -26.89 23.44 7.49
C ALA A 256 -27.69 22.37 8.26
N GLN A 257 -27.06 21.53 9.08
CA GLN A 257 -27.76 20.46 9.78
C GLN A 257 -28.43 20.97 11.06
N ARG A 258 -29.60 20.40 11.37
CA ARG A 258 -30.39 20.74 12.55
C ARG A 258 -30.98 19.46 13.18
N PRO A 259 -31.15 19.38 14.51
CA PRO A 259 -31.68 18.18 15.16
C PRO A 259 -33.08 17.73 14.70
N ASP A 260 -33.91 18.69 14.29
CA ASP A 260 -35.29 18.49 13.84
C ASP A 260 -35.39 17.95 12.40
N LYS A 261 -34.33 18.11 11.60
CA LYS A 261 -34.28 17.64 10.20
C LYS A 261 -33.37 16.42 10.07
N PRO A 262 -33.85 15.29 9.53
CA PRO A 262 -33.01 14.12 9.32
C PRO A 262 -31.83 14.39 8.39
N ILE A 263 -30.62 14.00 8.82
CA ILE A 263 -29.41 14.03 8.02
C ILE A 263 -29.45 12.87 7.01
N ALA A 264 -29.15 13.13 5.74
CA ALA A 264 -29.00 12.06 4.74
C ALA A 264 -27.68 11.30 4.96
N LEU A 265 -27.78 9.98 5.16
CA LEU A 265 -26.67 9.13 5.54
C LEU A 265 -26.55 7.90 4.63
N LYS A 266 -25.37 7.29 4.67
CA LYS A 266 -25.10 5.96 4.10
C LYS A 266 -24.53 5.03 5.16
N LEU A 267 -24.93 3.77 5.09
CA LEU A 267 -24.39 2.70 5.94
C LEU A 267 -22.90 2.49 5.63
N GLN A 268 -22.11 2.31 6.68
CA GLN A 268 -20.69 2.04 6.62
C GLN A 268 -20.32 0.78 7.39
N GLN A 269 -19.18 0.19 7.05
CA GLN A 269 -18.63 -1.00 7.70
C GLN A 269 -17.12 -0.87 7.75
N MET A 270 -16.57 -1.12 8.93
CA MET A 270 -15.14 -1.13 9.15
C MET A 270 -14.55 -2.35 8.42
N PRO A 271 -13.58 -2.17 7.51
CA PRO A 271 -12.99 -3.30 6.82
C PRO A 271 -12.30 -4.28 7.78
N GLU A 272 -12.65 -5.56 7.68
CA GLU A 272 -11.89 -6.62 8.36
C GLU A 272 -10.60 -6.94 7.58
N VAL A 273 -10.66 -6.80 6.26
CA VAL A 273 -9.48 -6.95 5.40
C VAL A 273 -8.54 -5.77 5.60
N GLN A 274 -7.24 -6.06 5.66
CA GLN A 274 -6.19 -5.05 5.84
C GLN A 274 -5.33 -4.94 4.59
N GLY A 275 -4.40 -4.00 4.59
CA GLY A 275 -3.45 -3.85 3.50
C GLY A 275 -2.29 -2.93 3.85
N ALA A 276 -1.41 -2.77 2.89
CA ALA A 276 -0.28 -1.85 2.96
C ALA A 276 -0.01 -1.24 1.59
N LEU A 277 0.55 -0.04 1.61
CA LEU A 277 1.09 0.62 0.42
C LEU A 277 2.46 1.21 0.78
N VAL A 278 3.46 0.92 -0.03
CA VAL A 278 4.78 1.57 0.05
C VAL A 278 5.14 2.08 -1.33
N SER A 279 5.50 3.37 -1.42
CA SER A 279 6.03 3.96 -2.65
C SER A 279 7.36 4.61 -2.36
N MET A 280 8.34 4.33 -3.21
CA MET A 280 9.70 4.82 -3.06
C MET A 280 10.37 5.13 -4.40
N GLU A 281 11.23 6.13 -4.39
CA GLU A 281 12.04 6.49 -5.55
C GLU A 281 13.05 5.39 -5.86
N ALA A 282 13.12 4.98 -7.13
CA ALA A 282 13.97 3.87 -7.54
C ALA A 282 15.47 4.20 -7.47
N ALA A 283 15.82 5.48 -7.64
CA ALA A 283 17.21 5.96 -7.68
C ALA A 283 17.87 6.05 -6.30
N THR A 284 17.11 6.51 -5.30
CA THR A 284 17.60 6.87 -3.96
C THR A 284 17.11 5.91 -2.88
N GLY A 285 16.00 5.22 -3.13
CA GLY A 285 15.29 4.46 -2.11
C GLY A 285 14.46 5.33 -1.16
N ASP A 286 14.30 6.62 -1.47
CA ASP A 286 13.53 7.55 -0.67
C ASP A 286 12.06 7.13 -0.63
N VAL A 287 11.57 6.80 0.57
CA VAL A 287 10.18 6.38 0.77
C VAL A 287 9.31 7.62 0.81
N VAL A 288 8.63 7.91 -0.30
CA VAL A 288 7.81 9.12 -0.47
C VAL A 288 6.40 8.96 0.09
N ALA A 289 5.92 7.72 0.24
CA ALA A 289 4.65 7.41 0.91
C ALA A 289 4.64 6.00 1.53
N MET A 290 4.02 5.85 2.70
CA MET A 290 3.85 4.57 3.40
C MET A 290 2.54 4.53 4.19
N CYS A 291 1.78 3.46 4.02
CA CYS A 291 0.55 3.17 4.78
C CYS A 291 0.59 1.72 5.29
N GLY A 292 0.31 1.51 6.57
CA GLY A 292 0.40 0.21 7.24
C GLY A 292 -0.93 -0.50 7.52
N GLY A 293 -2.07 0.10 7.17
CA GLY A 293 -3.38 -0.48 7.43
C GLY A 293 -4.54 0.47 7.14
N TYR A 294 -5.75 0.06 7.54
CA TYR A 294 -6.97 0.87 7.37
C TYR A 294 -7.08 2.02 8.37
N SER A 295 -6.85 1.74 9.67
CA SER A 295 -7.00 2.71 10.76
C SER A 295 -5.86 2.56 11.77
N PHE A 296 -5.08 3.63 11.93
CA PHE A 296 -3.97 3.66 12.89
C PHE A 296 -4.47 3.63 14.34
N LYS A 297 -5.66 4.20 14.58
CA LYS A 297 -6.32 4.21 15.90
C LYS A 297 -6.69 2.80 16.38
N GLU A 298 -7.08 1.91 15.46
CA GLU A 298 -7.41 0.52 15.78
C GLU A 298 -6.15 -0.32 15.95
N THR A 299 -5.13 -0.08 15.12
CA THR A 299 -3.87 -0.81 15.20
C THR A 299 -2.71 0.00 14.65
N GLN A 300 -1.66 0.10 15.45
CA GLN A 300 -0.39 0.73 15.07
C GLN A 300 0.56 -0.24 14.34
N PHE A 301 0.17 -1.51 14.16
CA PHE A 301 0.96 -2.49 13.43
C PHE A 301 1.13 -2.06 11.97
N ASN A 302 2.37 -1.82 11.57
CA ASN A 302 2.72 -1.32 10.25
C ASN A 302 2.96 -2.48 9.28
N ARG A 303 1.93 -2.85 8.52
CA ARG A 303 2.02 -3.97 7.58
C ARG A 303 3.02 -3.74 6.45
N ALA A 304 3.34 -2.48 6.13
CA ALA A 304 4.35 -2.17 5.13
C ALA A 304 5.77 -2.65 5.52
N THR A 305 6.10 -2.61 6.81
CA THR A 305 7.44 -2.89 7.34
C THR A 305 7.52 -4.14 8.22
N GLN A 306 6.39 -4.64 8.72
CA GLN A 306 6.36 -5.71 9.72
C GLN A 306 5.60 -6.96 9.25
N ALA A 307 4.63 -6.84 8.34
CA ALA A 307 3.85 -8.01 7.92
C ALA A 307 4.67 -8.92 7.01
N ARG A 308 4.84 -10.17 7.43
CA ARG A 308 5.39 -11.25 6.63
C ARG A 308 4.25 -11.96 5.92
N ARG A 309 4.27 -11.96 4.58
CA ARG A 309 3.16 -12.40 3.73
C ARG A 309 3.68 -13.09 2.48
N GLN A 310 2.91 -14.04 1.94
CA GLN A 310 3.30 -14.72 0.70
C GLN A 310 3.09 -13.78 -0.50
N PRO A 311 4.13 -13.45 -1.28
CA PRO A 311 4.01 -12.59 -2.46
C PRO A 311 3.27 -13.29 -3.61
N GLY A 312 3.24 -14.62 -3.59
CA GLY A 312 2.69 -15.43 -4.67
C GLY A 312 3.35 -15.09 -6.01
N SER A 313 2.53 -14.90 -7.04
CA SER A 313 3.03 -14.58 -8.39
C SER A 313 3.86 -13.28 -8.53
N SER A 314 3.86 -12.37 -7.54
CA SER A 314 4.76 -11.20 -7.57
C SER A 314 6.23 -11.58 -7.31
N PHE A 315 6.52 -12.82 -6.92
CA PHE A 315 7.88 -13.36 -6.84
C PHE A 315 8.44 -13.83 -8.19
N LYS A 316 7.59 -14.12 -9.18
CA LYS A 316 8.01 -14.65 -10.49
C LYS A 316 9.11 -13.83 -11.19
N PRO A 317 9.14 -12.49 -11.11
CA PRO A 317 10.22 -11.72 -11.72
C PRO A 317 11.62 -12.12 -11.22
N VAL A 318 11.76 -12.60 -9.98
CA VAL A 318 13.00 -13.17 -9.45
C VAL A 318 13.42 -14.41 -10.25
N VAL A 319 12.46 -15.33 -10.51
CA VAL A 319 12.70 -16.57 -11.28
C VAL A 319 13.09 -16.25 -12.72
N TYR A 320 12.36 -15.33 -13.36
CA TYR A 320 12.57 -14.98 -14.77
C TYR A 320 13.86 -14.18 -14.96
N SER A 321 14.21 -13.31 -14.01
CA SER A 321 15.51 -12.62 -13.99
C SER A 321 16.66 -13.60 -13.82
N ALA A 322 16.52 -14.63 -12.96
CA ALA A 322 17.52 -15.69 -12.85
C ALA A 322 17.63 -16.50 -14.16
N ALA A 323 16.51 -16.76 -14.84
CA ALA A 323 16.48 -17.50 -16.10
C ALA A 323 17.21 -16.77 -17.24
N LEU A 324 17.03 -15.45 -17.36
CA LEU A 324 17.72 -14.61 -18.34
C LEU A 324 19.25 -14.73 -18.24
N ASP A 325 19.80 -14.63 -17.02
CA ASP A 325 21.24 -14.76 -16.79
C ASP A 325 21.76 -16.20 -16.90
N ASN A 326 20.86 -17.16 -17.16
CA ASN A 326 21.20 -18.57 -17.39
C ASN A 326 20.89 -19.01 -18.83
N GLY A 327 21.03 -18.08 -19.78
CA GLY A 327 21.02 -18.36 -21.23
C GLY A 327 19.64 -18.34 -21.88
N MET A 328 18.58 -18.02 -21.12
CA MET A 328 17.24 -17.84 -21.69
C MET A 328 17.04 -16.42 -22.22
N THR A 329 16.11 -16.29 -23.15
CA THR A 329 15.74 -15.01 -23.77
C THR A 329 14.25 -14.73 -23.55
N PRO A 330 13.77 -13.49 -23.78
CA PRO A 330 12.34 -13.18 -23.67
C PRO A 330 11.44 -14.05 -24.56
N VAL A 331 12.00 -14.70 -25.60
CA VAL A 331 11.27 -15.60 -26.51
C VAL A 331 11.68 -17.07 -26.41
N SER A 332 12.48 -17.45 -25.41
CA SER A 332 12.67 -18.87 -25.09
C SER A 332 11.32 -19.52 -24.80
N ILE A 333 11.09 -20.69 -25.42
CA ILE A 333 9.84 -21.43 -25.29
C ILE A 333 9.81 -22.22 -23.98
N VAL A 334 8.70 -22.10 -23.26
CA VAL A 334 8.42 -22.81 -22.01
C VAL A 334 7.05 -23.47 -22.11
N MET A 335 6.97 -24.73 -21.69
CA MET A 335 5.75 -25.53 -21.82
C MET A 335 4.76 -25.31 -20.67
N ASP A 336 3.57 -24.82 -20.98
CA ASP A 336 2.42 -24.74 -20.09
C ASP A 336 1.54 -26.00 -20.22
N THR A 337 2.10 -27.13 -19.81
CA THR A 337 1.48 -28.47 -19.85
C THR A 337 1.52 -29.11 -18.46
N PRO A 338 0.64 -30.10 -18.15
CA PRO A 338 0.63 -30.78 -16.86
C PRO A 338 2.02 -31.18 -16.37
N LEU A 339 2.28 -30.97 -15.08
CA LEU A 339 3.56 -31.26 -14.45
C LEU A 339 3.30 -32.02 -13.14
N THR A 340 4.01 -33.12 -12.97
CA THR A 340 4.09 -33.86 -11.71
C THR A 340 5.55 -33.91 -11.30
N ILE A 341 5.85 -33.50 -10.09
CA ILE A 341 7.19 -33.56 -9.49
C ILE A 341 7.12 -34.53 -8.33
N VAL A 342 8.05 -35.47 -8.28
CA VAL A 342 8.21 -36.40 -7.16
C VAL A 342 9.47 -35.98 -6.41
N ASP A 343 9.33 -35.68 -5.14
CA ASP A 343 10.46 -35.44 -4.26
C ASP A 343 11.22 -36.75 -4.06
N GLN A 344 12.49 -36.77 -4.47
CA GLN A 344 13.28 -38.01 -4.49
C GLN A 344 13.64 -38.52 -3.09
N ASN A 345 13.61 -37.67 -2.06
CA ASN A 345 13.99 -38.03 -0.70
C ASN A 345 12.80 -38.53 0.12
N THR A 346 11.61 -37.95 -0.11
CA THR A 346 10.40 -38.21 0.67
C THR A 346 9.36 -39.03 -0.08
N GLY A 347 9.49 -39.16 -1.41
CA GLY A 347 8.49 -39.75 -2.29
C GLY A 347 7.23 -38.88 -2.46
N ALA A 348 7.20 -37.68 -1.89
CA ALA A 348 6.05 -36.79 -1.94
C ALA A 348 5.77 -36.34 -3.39
N VAL A 349 4.51 -36.45 -3.81
CA VAL A 349 4.08 -36.08 -5.15
C VAL A 349 3.45 -34.69 -5.13
N TRP A 350 4.04 -33.75 -5.87
CA TRP A 350 3.52 -32.40 -6.05
C TRP A 350 3.03 -32.17 -7.48
N LYS A 351 1.76 -31.76 -7.61
CA LYS A 351 1.10 -31.45 -8.89
C LYS A 351 0.70 -29.97 -8.92
N PRO A 352 1.62 -29.05 -9.28
CA PRO A 352 1.27 -27.65 -9.39
C PRO A 352 0.16 -27.44 -10.44
N MET A 353 -0.64 -26.39 -10.27
CA MET A 353 -1.70 -26.02 -11.22
C MET A 353 -1.66 -24.53 -11.55
N ASN A 354 -2.14 -24.19 -12.74
CA ASN A 354 -2.43 -22.80 -13.10
C ASN A 354 -3.68 -22.31 -12.39
N PHE A 355 -3.75 -21.01 -12.13
CA PHE A 355 -4.91 -20.35 -11.53
C PHE A 355 -6.22 -20.64 -12.28
N GLU A 356 -6.21 -20.52 -13.61
CA GLU A 356 -7.37 -20.77 -14.49
C GLU A 356 -7.67 -22.27 -14.68
N LYS A 357 -6.81 -23.17 -14.20
CA LYS A 357 -6.89 -24.63 -14.43
C LYS A 357 -6.90 -25.06 -15.90
N THR A 358 -6.43 -24.18 -16.79
CA THR A 358 -6.25 -24.46 -18.23
C THR A 358 -4.76 -24.63 -18.57
N PHE A 359 -4.50 -25.08 -19.80
CA PHE A 359 -3.17 -25.20 -20.39
C PHE A 359 -3.10 -24.41 -21.69
N LYS A 360 -1.96 -23.78 -21.97
CA LYS A 360 -1.73 -23.00 -23.20
C LYS A 360 -0.63 -23.59 -24.09
N GLY A 361 -0.04 -24.72 -23.73
CA GLY A 361 1.00 -25.37 -24.53
C GLY A 361 2.30 -24.55 -24.54
N ALA A 362 2.96 -24.47 -25.71
CA ALA A 362 4.20 -23.73 -25.87
C ALA A 362 3.96 -22.22 -25.78
N LEU A 363 4.69 -21.54 -24.89
CA LEU A 363 4.65 -20.09 -24.74
C LEU A 363 6.06 -19.50 -24.72
N THR A 364 6.23 -18.32 -25.31
CA THR A 364 7.43 -17.51 -25.07
C THR A 364 7.52 -17.10 -23.59
N MET A 365 8.73 -17.00 -23.04
CA MET A 365 8.97 -16.63 -21.65
C MET A 365 8.29 -15.29 -21.29
N ARG A 366 8.37 -14.29 -22.17
CA ARG A 366 7.59 -13.04 -22.12
C ARG A 366 6.11 -13.28 -21.85
N THR A 367 5.48 -14.13 -22.65
CA THR A 367 4.03 -14.39 -22.60
C THR A 367 3.67 -15.20 -21.36
N ALA A 368 4.49 -16.17 -20.99
CA ALA A 368 4.35 -16.93 -19.76
C ALA A 368 4.35 -16.03 -18.51
N LEU A 369 5.23 -15.02 -18.47
CA LEU A 369 5.28 -14.03 -17.39
C LEU A 369 4.05 -13.11 -17.40
N ALA A 370 3.68 -12.60 -18.59
CA ALA A 370 2.54 -11.70 -18.79
C ALA A 370 1.21 -12.33 -18.32
N LEU A 371 1.01 -13.60 -18.68
CA LEU A 371 -0.16 -14.40 -18.28
C LEU A 371 0.01 -15.05 -16.90
N SER A 372 1.16 -14.84 -16.25
CA SER A 372 1.49 -15.37 -14.93
C SER A 372 1.27 -16.90 -14.82
N ARG A 373 1.74 -17.68 -15.80
CA ARG A 373 1.58 -19.15 -15.80
C ARG A 373 2.43 -19.80 -14.71
N ASN A 374 1.83 -20.64 -13.87
CA ASN A 374 2.50 -21.28 -12.75
C ASN A 374 3.44 -22.38 -13.27
N LEU A 375 2.95 -23.22 -14.16
CA LEU A 375 3.70 -24.36 -14.68
C LEU A 375 4.97 -23.93 -15.40
N CYS A 376 4.91 -22.87 -16.21
CA CYS A 376 6.10 -22.28 -16.83
C CYS A 376 7.12 -21.81 -15.79
N SER A 377 6.67 -21.16 -14.70
CA SER A 377 7.57 -20.65 -13.65
C SER A 377 8.29 -21.78 -12.91
N VAL A 378 7.55 -22.88 -12.63
CA VAL A 378 8.13 -24.09 -12.02
C VAL A 378 9.14 -24.74 -12.95
N ARG A 379 8.82 -24.87 -14.25
CA ARG A 379 9.74 -25.44 -15.25
C ARG A 379 11.01 -24.61 -15.42
N LEU A 380 10.89 -23.29 -15.43
CA LEU A 380 12.06 -22.39 -15.46
C LEU A 380 12.95 -22.65 -14.25
N ALA A 381 12.39 -22.65 -13.04
CA ALA A 381 13.14 -22.92 -11.81
C ALA A 381 13.76 -24.33 -11.79
N GLN A 382 13.06 -25.33 -12.32
CA GLN A 382 13.56 -26.70 -12.47
C GLN A 382 14.74 -26.77 -13.45
N GLN A 383 14.65 -26.08 -14.59
CA GLN A 383 15.68 -26.10 -15.63
C GLN A 383 16.96 -25.37 -15.20
N ILE A 384 16.84 -24.22 -14.51
CA ILE A 384 18.02 -23.47 -14.06
C ILE A 384 18.56 -23.93 -12.71
N GLY A 385 17.74 -24.65 -11.94
CA GLY A 385 18.02 -25.05 -10.56
C GLY A 385 17.53 -24.02 -9.53
N VAL A 386 16.83 -24.50 -8.51
CA VAL A 386 16.22 -23.66 -7.44
C VAL A 386 17.24 -22.80 -6.70
N ASN A 387 18.47 -23.28 -6.51
CA ASN A 387 19.52 -22.53 -5.82
C ASN A 387 19.90 -21.23 -6.54
N LYS A 388 19.80 -21.19 -7.88
CA LYS A 388 20.03 -19.95 -8.64
C LYS A 388 18.90 -18.94 -8.45
N VAL A 389 17.66 -19.42 -8.31
CA VAL A 389 16.51 -18.57 -7.95
C VAL A 389 16.69 -17.99 -6.55
N ILE A 390 17.11 -18.81 -5.59
CA ILE A 390 17.39 -18.37 -4.21
C ILE A 390 18.52 -17.36 -4.17
N LYS A 391 19.62 -17.62 -4.91
CA LYS A 391 20.72 -16.67 -5.04
C LYS A 391 20.19 -15.34 -5.59
N ARG A 392 19.39 -15.36 -6.66
CA ARG A 392 18.80 -14.13 -7.22
C ARG A 392 17.93 -13.38 -6.20
N ALA A 393 17.12 -14.08 -5.42
CA ALA A 393 16.31 -13.46 -4.38
C ALA A 393 17.18 -12.71 -3.36
N LYS A 394 18.30 -13.32 -2.95
CA LYS A 394 19.28 -12.72 -2.03
C LYS A 394 20.04 -11.55 -2.66
N ASP A 395 20.45 -11.67 -3.92
CA ASP A 395 21.11 -10.58 -4.67
C ASP A 395 20.19 -9.34 -4.76
N LEU A 396 18.88 -9.56 -4.92
CA LEU A 396 17.84 -8.53 -4.89
C LEU A 396 17.50 -8.02 -3.47
N GLY A 397 18.18 -8.51 -2.44
CA GLY A 397 18.05 -8.02 -1.06
C GLY A 397 16.91 -8.63 -0.24
N LEU A 398 16.26 -9.70 -0.72
CA LEU A 398 15.27 -10.41 0.07
C LEU A 398 15.96 -11.26 1.16
N THR A 399 15.50 -11.14 2.40
CA THR A 399 16.15 -11.70 3.59
C THR A 399 15.38 -12.85 4.24
N SER A 400 14.32 -13.32 3.60
CA SER A 400 13.56 -14.48 4.06
C SER A 400 14.43 -15.74 4.08
N ASP A 401 14.07 -16.70 4.91
CA ASP A 401 14.62 -18.04 4.76
C ASP A 401 14.00 -18.69 3.52
N PHE A 402 14.84 -19.11 2.59
CA PHE A 402 14.44 -19.65 1.30
C PHE A 402 14.80 -21.13 1.24
N PRO A 403 13.91 -22.03 1.67
CA PRO A 403 14.17 -23.45 1.61
C PRO A 403 14.26 -23.92 0.14
N PRO A 404 15.18 -24.82 -0.25
CA PRO A 404 15.45 -25.17 -1.66
C PRO A 404 14.37 -26.04 -2.33
N TYR A 405 13.11 -25.62 -2.26
CA TYR A 405 11.95 -26.25 -2.88
C TYR A 405 11.50 -25.47 -4.12
N LEU A 406 11.05 -26.19 -5.15
CA LEU A 406 10.53 -25.58 -6.39
C LEU A 406 9.29 -24.73 -6.17
N SER A 407 8.56 -24.90 -5.06
CA SER A 407 7.41 -24.09 -4.68
C SER A 407 7.76 -22.60 -4.50
N ILE A 408 9.01 -22.26 -4.20
CA ILE A 408 9.49 -20.86 -4.15
C ILE A 408 9.26 -20.16 -5.49
N SER A 409 9.32 -20.87 -6.62
CA SER A 409 9.05 -20.27 -7.94
C SER A 409 7.65 -19.69 -8.09
N LEU A 410 6.73 -20.07 -7.18
CA LEU A 410 5.36 -19.57 -7.10
C LEU A 410 5.16 -18.56 -5.96
N GLY A 411 6.22 -18.18 -5.24
CA GLY A 411 6.16 -17.27 -4.11
C GLY A 411 5.68 -17.91 -2.80
N ALA A 412 5.91 -19.22 -2.61
CA ALA A 412 5.60 -19.94 -1.37
C ALA A 412 6.63 -19.66 -0.25
N VAL A 413 6.88 -18.38 0.02
CA VAL A 413 7.81 -17.87 1.04
C VAL A 413 7.28 -16.54 1.54
N GLU A 414 7.42 -16.24 2.82
CA GLU A 414 6.95 -14.97 3.35
C GLU A 414 7.97 -13.86 3.14
N VAL A 415 7.52 -12.69 2.68
CA VAL A 415 8.32 -11.49 2.50
C VAL A 415 7.61 -10.29 3.14
N VAL A 416 8.36 -9.21 3.35
CA VAL A 416 7.82 -7.94 3.84
C VAL A 416 7.58 -7.00 2.66
N PRO A 417 6.45 -6.24 2.60
CA PRO A 417 6.15 -5.37 1.46
C PRO A 417 7.26 -4.37 1.09
N ILE A 418 7.89 -3.72 2.08
CA ILE A 418 8.98 -2.78 1.80
C ILE A 418 10.19 -3.49 1.18
N ASN A 419 10.54 -4.70 1.61
CA ASN A 419 11.65 -5.46 1.04
C ASN A 419 11.35 -5.89 -0.41
N MET A 420 10.08 -6.17 -0.73
CA MET A 420 9.65 -6.41 -2.11
C MET A 420 9.76 -5.14 -2.95
N ALA A 421 9.42 -3.98 -2.41
CA ALA A 421 9.59 -2.70 -3.11
C ALA A 421 11.08 -2.44 -3.40
N GLU A 422 11.95 -2.60 -2.40
CA GLU A 422 13.41 -2.52 -2.56
C GLU A 422 13.92 -3.46 -3.66
N ALA A 423 13.50 -4.73 -3.68
CA ALA A 423 13.90 -5.68 -4.71
C ALA A 423 13.50 -5.21 -6.13
N TYR A 424 12.32 -4.61 -6.27
CA TYR A 424 11.83 -4.10 -7.55
C TYR A 424 12.55 -2.83 -8.03
N THR A 425 13.22 -2.09 -7.14
CA THR A 425 14.07 -0.97 -7.56
C THR A 425 15.19 -1.42 -8.51
N ALA A 426 15.71 -2.65 -8.37
CA ALA A 426 16.72 -3.18 -9.28
C ALA A 426 16.21 -3.28 -10.73
N PHE A 427 14.93 -3.61 -10.94
CA PHE A 427 14.34 -3.63 -12.28
C PHE A 427 14.09 -2.22 -12.82
N ALA A 428 13.70 -1.30 -11.93
CA ALA A 428 13.42 0.08 -12.29
C ALA A 428 14.67 0.91 -12.61
N ASN A 429 15.76 0.69 -11.87
CA ASN A 429 16.94 1.54 -11.81
C ASN A 429 18.19 0.85 -12.38
N GLY A 430 18.08 0.29 -13.59
CA GLY A 430 19.23 -0.22 -14.34
C GLY A 430 20.05 -1.29 -13.61
N GLY A 431 19.42 -2.09 -12.75
CA GLY A 431 20.04 -3.18 -12.01
C GLY A 431 20.50 -2.84 -10.59
N LYS A 432 20.36 -1.58 -10.18
CA LYS A 432 20.72 -1.08 -8.85
C LYS A 432 19.54 -1.20 -7.89
N ARG A 433 19.70 -1.98 -6.83
CA ARG A 433 18.77 -2.02 -5.70
C ARG A 433 19.05 -0.84 -4.77
N ALA A 434 18.03 -0.04 -4.49
CA ALA A 434 18.05 0.97 -3.44
C ALA A 434 17.41 0.44 -2.16
N GLN A 435 18.08 0.59 -1.02
CA GLN A 435 17.49 0.32 0.29
C GLN A 435 16.55 1.46 0.69
N ALA A 436 15.44 1.15 1.37
CA ALA A 436 14.49 2.13 1.83
C ALA A 436 15.12 3.14 2.79
N ARG A 437 14.96 4.43 2.48
CA ARG A 437 15.42 5.57 3.29
C ARG A 437 14.21 6.44 3.64
N LEU A 438 13.87 6.50 4.93
CA LEU A 438 12.80 7.36 5.44
C LEU A 438 13.34 8.67 6.02
N ILE A 439 14.51 8.62 6.66
CA ILE A 439 15.15 9.75 7.35
C ILE A 439 16.26 10.28 6.45
N LEU A 440 16.16 11.56 6.08
CA LEU A 440 17.16 12.26 5.27
C LEU A 440 18.16 13.01 6.15
N GLU A 441 17.71 13.53 7.28
CA GLU A 441 18.53 14.34 8.17
C GLU A 441 17.91 14.41 9.57
N VAL A 442 18.76 14.41 10.60
CA VAL A 442 18.40 14.71 11.98
C VAL A 442 19.31 15.80 12.50
N ARG A 443 18.70 16.83 13.07
CA ARG A 443 19.37 17.91 13.79
C ARG A 443 19.05 17.85 15.28
N ASP A 444 20.02 18.23 16.11
CA ASP A 444 19.78 18.45 17.53
C ASP A 444 19.02 19.76 17.79
N SER A 445 18.72 20.03 19.06
CA SER A 445 18.01 21.24 19.50
C SER A 445 18.75 22.56 19.21
N THR A 446 20.05 22.50 18.88
CA THR A 446 20.85 23.66 18.47
C THR A 446 20.85 23.89 16.95
N GLY A 447 20.25 22.97 16.19
CA GLY A 447 20.23 23.00 14.72
C GLY A 447 21.43 22.31 14.06
N ARG A 448 22.34 21.69 14.83
CA ARG A 448 23.48 20.95 14.30
C ARG A 448 23.02 19.60 13.74
N VAL A 449 23.47 19.25 12.53
CA VAL A 449 23.23 17.94 11.94
C VAL A 449 24.01 16.87 12.70
N ILE A 450 23.30 15.86 13.22
CA ILE A 450 23.86 14.72 13.95
C ILE A 450 23.72 13.39 13.20
N TYR A 451 22.85 13.35 12.19
CA TYR A 451 22.68 12.18 11.32
C TYR A 451 22.17 12.62 9.95
N ALA A 452 22.81 12.18 8.87
CA ALA A 452 22.40 12.44 7.50
C ALA A 452 22.89 11.28 6.60
N PRO A 453 22.08 10.23 6.40
CA PRO A 453 22.51 9.06 5.67
C PRO A 453 22.44 9.27 4.16
N GLU A 454 23.51 8.90 3.46
CA GLU A 454 23.49 8.78 2.00
C GLU A 454 22.63 7.59 1.54
N PRO A 455 22.08 7.62 0.31
CA PRO A 455 21.38 6.48 -0.28
C PRO A 455 22.25 5.22 -0.28
N LYS A 456 21.71 4.11 0.22
CA LYS A 456 22.39 2.80 0.19
C LYS A 456 21.98 2.03 -1.05
N ILE A 457 22.85 2.06 -2.05
CA ILE A 457 22.63 1.44 -3.36
C ILE A 457 23.54 0.21 -3.52
N THR A 458 23.01 -0.88 -4.08
CA THR A 458 23.76 -2.11 -4.35
C THR A 458 23.48 -2.58 -5.77
N GLU A 459 24.51 -2.97 -6.53
CA GLU A 459 24.33 -3.60 -7.83
C GLU A 459 23.84 -5.03 -7.64
N ALA A 460 22.56 -5.27 -7.95
CA ALA A 460 21.89 -6.54 -7.71
C ALA A 460 21.83 -7.43 -8.96
N ILE A 461 21.64 -6.79 -10.13
CA ILE A 461 21.57 -7.44 -11.45
C ILE A 461 22.26 -6.55 -12.49
N THR A 462 22.58 -7.10 -13.66
CA THR A 462 23.16 -6.29 -14.74
C THR A 462 22.12 -5.31 -15.32
N PRO A 463 22.54 -4.15 -15.87
CA PRO A 463 21.63 -3.23 -16.55
C PRO A 463 20.84 -3.90 -17.68
N GLN A 464 21.46 -4.84 -18.40
CA GLN A 464 20.84 -5.62 -19.46
C GLN A 464 19.72 -6.50 -18.92
N ASN A 465 19.94 -7.21 -17.80
CA ASN A 465 18.90 -8.01 -17.15
C ASN A 465 17.72 -7.13 -16.71
N ALA A 466 18.01 -6.00 -16.05
CA ALA A 466 16.99 -5.04 -15.63
C ALA A 466 16.15 -4.54 -16.80
N TYR A 467 16.78 -4.17 -17.92
CA TYR A 467 16.08 -3.73 -19.13
C TYR A 467 15.18 -4.82 -19.73
N LEU A 468 15.68 -6.06 -19.85
CA LEU A 468 14.88 -7.18 -20.36
C LEU A 468 13.72 -7.53 -19.42
N MET A 469 13.93 -7.47 -18.11
CA MET A 469 12.86 -7.66 -17.12
C MET A 469 11.80 -6.57 -17.21
N SER A 470 12.20 -5.30 -17.27
CA SER A 470 11.27 -4.17 -17.44
C SER A 470 10.49 -4.27 -18.74
N TYR A 471 11.13 -4.70 -19.83
CA TYR A 471 10.46 -5.02 -21.09
C TYR A 471 9.40 -6.11 -20.95
N MET A 472 9.72 -7.25 -20.31
CA MET A 472 8.76 -8.34 -20.11
C MET A 472 7.64 -7.95 -19.12
N LEU A 473 7.94 -7.12 -18.12
CA LEU A 473 6.96 -6.66 -17.12
C LEU A 473 6.04 -5.57 -17.67
N LYS A 474 6.49 -4.75 -18.62
CA LYS A 474 5.59 -3.92 -19.45
C LYS A 474 4.55 -4.78 -20.16
N GLN A 475 4.91 -5.98 -20.64
CA GLN A 475 3.92 -6.87 -21.26
C GLN A 475 2.81 -7.33 -20.32
N VAL A 476 3.06 -7.41 -19.00
CA VAL A 476 2.01 -7.74 -18.02
C VAL A 476 0.93 -6.65 -18.00
N VAL A 477 1.32 -5.39 -18.15
CA VAL A 477 0.42 -4.24 -18.29
C VAL A 477 -0.16 -4.16 -19.70
N GLU A 478 0.61 -4.48 -20.73
CA GLU A 478 0.15 -4.33 -22.11
C GLU A 478 -0.81 -5.42 -22.59
N ALA A 479 -0.66 -6.66 -22.15
CA ALA A 479 -1.51 -7.76 -22.61
C ALA A 479 -1.67 -8.89 -21.58
N GLY A 480 -1.30 -8.63 -20.32
CA GLY A 480 -1.27 -9.63 -19.27
C GLY A 480 -2.31 -9.41 -18.18
N THR A 481 -1.96 -9.80 -16.96
CA THR A 481 -2.85 -9.75 -15.80
C THR A 481 -3.11 -8.34 -15.26
N ALA A 482 -2.41 -7.31 -15.74
CA ALA A 482 -2.48 -5.94 -15.23
C ALA A 482 -2.98 -4.91 -16.27
N THR A 483 -3.71 -5.34 -17.29
CA THR A 483 -4.17 -4.48 -18.40
C THR A 483 -4.99 -3.26 -18.00
N ARG A 484 -5.66 -3.29 -16.84
CA ARG A 484 -6.34 -2.10 -16.30
C ARG A 484 -5.40 -0.93 -16.03
N ALA A 485 -4.12 -1.19 -15.77
CA ALA A 485 -3.15 -0.14 -15.49
C ALA A 485 -2.79 0.72 -16.73
N LYS A 486 -3.19 0.29 -17.94
CA LYS A 486 -3.01 1.08 -19.18
C LYS A 486 -3.62 2.47 -19.10
N GLU A 487 -4.71 2.62 -18.34
CA GLU A 487 -5.38 3.91 -18.17
C GLU A 487 -4.48 5.00 -17.56
N LEU A 488 -3.35 4.61 -16.96
CA LEU A 488 -2.35 5.53 -16.44
C LEU A 488 -1.54 6.21 -17.56
N ASN A 489 -1.56 5.71 -18.79
CA ASN A 489 -0.87 6.26 -19.96
C ASN A 489 0.61 6.59 -19.68
N ARG A 490 1.32 5.63 -19.07
CA ARG A 490 2.76 5.70 -18.76
C ARG A 490 3.46 4.43 -19.22
N PRO A 491 4.78 4.49 -19.51
CA PRO A 491 5.62 3.30 -19.74
C PRO A 491 5.80 2.53 -18.43
N LEU A 492 4.73 1.85 -17.99
CA LEU A 492 4.61 1.19 -16.71
C LEU A 492 4.95 -0.30 -16.84
N ALA A 493 5.85 -0.77 -15.98
CA ALA A 493 6.07 -2.18 -15.74
C ALA A 493 5.36 -2.60 -14.45
N GLY A 494 4.90 -3.86 -14.37
CA GLY A 494 4.32 -4.34 -13.13
C GLY A 494 4.02 -5.82 -13.10
N LYS A 495 3.66 -6.32 -11.92
CA LYS A 495 3.30 -7.72 -11.69
C LYS A 495 2.21 -7.84 -10.64
N THR A 496 1.13 -8.53 -11.00
CA THR A 496 0.13 -8.99 -10.03
C THR A 496 0.64 -10.22 -9.27
N GLY A 497 0.33 -10.29 -7.99
CA GLY A 497 0.57 -11.43 -7.13
C GLY A 497 -0.74 -11.90 -6.47
N THR A 498 -0.89 -13.21 -6.37
CA THR A 498 -1.97 -13.85 -5.62
C THR A 498 -1.35 -15.09 -4.98
N SER A 499 -1.50 -15.24 -3.66
CA SER A 499 -1.07 -16.44 -2.93
C SER A 499 -2.15 -17.55 -3.02
N ASN A 500 -1.83 -18.73 -2.49
CA ASN A 500 -2.80 -19.83 -2.44
C ASN A 500 -4.03 -19.43 -1.62
N ASP A 501 -5.18 -20.02 -1.98
CA ASP A 501 -6.50 -19.75 -1.38
C ASP A 501 -6.92 -18.27 -1.35
N MET A 502 -6.24 -17.41 -2.13
CA MET A 502 -6.48 -15.98 -2.19
C MET A 502 -6.35 -15.31 -0.81
N CYS A 503 -5.38 -15.77 -0.01
CA CYS A 503 -5.06 -15.15 1.28
C CYS A 503 -4.45 -13.75 1.11
N ASP A 504 -3.62 -13.58 0.08
CA ASP A 504 -2.88 -12.35 -0.18
C ASP A 504 -3.05 -11.92 -1.65
N ALA A 505 -3.38 -10.65 -1.84
CA ALA A 505 -3.40 -9.99 -3.13
C ALA A 505 -2.32 -8.90 -3.18
N TRP A 506 -1.51 -8.94 -4.23
CA TRP A 506 -0.40 -8.03 -4.42
C TRP A 506 -0.43 -7.35 -5.78
N PHE A 507 0.09 -6.13 -5.82
CA PHE A 507 0.54 -5.51 -7.06
C PHE A 507 1.85 -4.79 -6.83
N MET A 508 2.84 -5.11 -7.67
CA MET A 508 4.11 -4.40 -7.75
C MET A 508 4.11 -3.64 -9.06
N GLY A 509 4.22 -2.32 -9.03
CA GLY A 509 4.23 -1.48 -10.23
C GLY A 509 5.35 -0.45 -10.17
N PHE A 510 5.98 -0.18 -11.31
CA PHE A 510 7.08 0.77 -11.36
C PHE A 510 7.29 1.43 -12.72
N THR A 511 7.81 2.65 -12.63
CA THR A 511 8.41 3.44 -13.72
C THR A 511 9.92 3.52 -13.44
N PRO A 512 10.74 4.13 -14.32
CA PRO A 512 12.16 4.38 -14.00
C PRO A 512 12.38 5.20 -12.72
N SER A 513 11.42 6.06 -12.35
CA SER A 513 11.55 6.97 -11.21
C SER A 513 10.97 6.43 -9.91
N LEU A 514 9.87 5.67 -9.97
CA LEU A 514 9.07 5.32 -8.80
C LEU A 514 8.65 3.85 -8.80
N VAL A 515 8.82 3.18 -7.66
CA VAL A 515 8.37 1.80 -7.40
C VAL A 515 7.31 1.85 -6.30
N THR A 516 6.18 1.17 -6.52
CA THR A 516 5.11 1.05 -5.54
C THR A 516 4.69 -0.40 -5.35
N ALA A 517 4.64 -0.82 -4.08
CA ALA A 517 4.10 -2.09 -3.64
C ALA A 517 2.73 -1.86 -2.97
N THR A 518 1.74 -2.65 -3.39
CA THR A 518 0.43 -2.70 -2.73
C THR A 518 0.12 -4.13 -2.32
N TYR A 519 -0.31 -4.29 -1.07
CA TYR A 519 -0.70 -5.55 -0.45
C TYR A 519 -2.11 -5.43 0.15
N VAL A 520 -2.93 -6.48 0.01
CA VAL A 520 -4.23 -6.63 0.67
C VAL A 520 -4.39 -8.08 1.16
N GLY A 521 -4.86 -8.25 2.39
CA GLY A 521 -5.07 -9.55 3.03
C GLY A 521 -5.56 -9.42 4.46
N TYR A 522 -6.03 -10.51 5.06
CA TYR A 522 -6.40 -10.54 6.48
C TYR A 522 -5.16 -10.71 7.36
N ASP A 523 -5.21 -10.16 8.58
CA ASP A 523 -4.10 -10.31 9.53
C ASP A 523 -3.85 -11.76 9.89
N GLN A 524 -4.92 -12.48 10.23
CA GLN A 524 -4.91 -13.94 10.30
C GLN A 524 -5.16 -14.48 8.90
N PRO A 525 -4.17 -15.14 8.26
CA PRO A 525 -4.29 -15.59 6.88
C PRO A 525 -5.53 -16.46 6.69
N ARG A 526 -6.46 -15.99 5.85
CA ARG A 526 -7.65 -16.71 5.40
C ARG A 526 -8.01 -16.24 4.01
N GLY A 527 -8.66 -17.10 3.23
CA GLY A 527 -9.02 -16.76 1.86
C GLY A 527 -10.00 -15.58 1.81
N MET A 528 -9.68 -14.58 0.98
CA MET A 528 -10.57 -13.43 0.73
C MET A 528 -11.74 -13.79 -0.20
N GLY A 529 -11.58 -14.83 -1.02
CA GLY A 529 -12.61 -15.31 -1.94
C GLY A 529 -12.06 -15.45 -3.35
N LYS A 530 -12.73 -16.29 -4.16
CA LYS A 530 -12.20 -16.73 -5.47
C LYS A 530 -11.90 -15.60 -6.47
N GLN A 531 -12.53 -14.43 -6.30
CA GLN A 531 -12.34 -13.27 -7.18
C GLN A 531 -11.30 -12.27 -6.66
N GLU A 532 -10.89 -12.37 -5.39
CA GLU A 532 -9.96 -11.44 -4.76
C GLU A 532 -8.51 -11.81 -5.09
N THR A 533 -8.06 -11.30 -6.22
CA THR A 533 -6.71 -11.52 -6.74
C THR A 533 -5.95 -10.20 -6.80
N GLY A 534 -4.64 -10.24 -7.05
CA GLY A 534 -3.85 -9.03 -7.30
C GLY A 534 -4.47 -8.07 -8.33
N THR A 535 -5.16 -8.59 -9.35
CA THR A 535 -5.83 -7.79 -10.41
C THR A 535 -7.09 -7.07 -9.93
N PHE A 536 -7.87 -7.66 -9.03
CA PHE A 536 -9.16 -7.13 -8.58
C PHE A 536 -9.08 -6.38 -7.26
N THR A 537 -8.08 -6.68 -6.42
CA THR A 537 -7.98 -6.17 -5.06
C THR A 537 -6.86 -5.14 -4.91
N ALA A 538 -5.61 -5.53 -5.22
CA ALA A 538 -4.44 -4.67 -5.01
C ALA A 538 -4.18 -3.67 -6.15
N LEU A 539 -4.36 -4.09 -7.41
CA LEU A 539 -4.12 -3.24 -8.57
C LEU A 539 -4.99 -1.96 -8.60
N PRO A 540 -6.30 -1.97 -8.26
CA PRO A 540 -7.09 -0.75 -8.23
C PRO A 540 -6.58 0.30 -7.24
N ILE A 541 -6.05 -0.12 -6.09
CA ILE A 541 -5.42 0.79 -5.11
C ILE A 541 -4.17 1.44 -5.72
N PHE A 542 -3.32 0.64 -6.37
CA PHE A 542 -2.14 1.16 -7.06
C PHE A 542 -2.52 2.17 -8.14
N ILE A 543 -3.55 1.88 -8.95
CA ILE A 543 -4.01 2.77 -10.02
C ILE A 543 -4.53 4.09 -9.43
N ASP A 544 -5.38 4.02 -8.40
CA ASP A 544 -5.95 5.21 -7.75
C ASP A 544 -4.85 6.10 -7.14
N TYR A 545 -3.85 5.49 -6.50
CA TYR A 545 -2.65 6.21 -6.03
C TYR A 545 -1.87 6.83 -7.18
N SER A 546 -1.53 6.04 -8.20
CA SER A 546 -0.65 6.42 -9.30
C SER A 546 -1.23 7.53 -10.17
N LYS A 547 -2.56 7.59 -10.35
CA LYS A 547 -3.23 8.70 -11.05
C LYS A 547 -2.90 10.07 -10.46
N ARG A 548 -2.69 10.14 -9.14
CA ARG A 548 -2.37 11.39 -8.44
C ARG A 548 -0.88 11.68 -8.38
N VAL A 549 -0.04 10.64 -8.41
CA VAL A 549 1.39 10.74 -8.16
C VAL A 549 2.23 10.79 -9.43
N PHE A 550 1.89 10.01 -10.46
CA PHE A 550 2.65 10.00 -11.72
C PHE A 550 2.78 11.37 -12.41
N PRO A 551 1.81 12.29 -12.34
CA PRO A 551 2.00 13.66 -12.84
C PRO A 551 3.16 14.42 -12.23
N LEU A 552 3.66 14.01 -11.04
CA LEU A 552 4.79 14.64 -10.35
C LEU A 552 6.16 14.14 -10.85
N TYR A 553 6.18 13.11 -11.71
CA TYR A 553 7.40 12.51 -12.27
C TYR A 553 7.39 12.57 -13.81
N PRO A 554 8.57 12.62 -14.44
CA PRO A 554 8.67 12.60 -15.90
C PRO A 554 8.09 11.29 -16.49
N PRO A 555 7.50 11.31 -17.69
CA PRO A 555 6.95 10.13 -18.35
C PRO A 555 8.03 9.29 -19.06
N ASP A 556 9.19 9.12 -18.43
CA ASP A 556 10.35 8.44 -19.03
C ASP A 556 10.11 6.94 -19.18
N ASP A 557 10.57 6.36 -20.29
CA ASP A 557 10.67 4.91 -20.47
C ASP A 557 12.06 4.42 -19.99
N PHE A 558 12.21 3.11 -19.85
CA PHE A 558 13.46 2.50 -19.39
C PHE A 558 14.58 2.71 -20.42
N ALA A 559 15.70 3.27 -19.98
CA ALA A 559 16.86 3.51 -20.85
C ALA A 559 17.48 2.18 -21.32
N LYS A 560 17.72 2.05 -22.63
CA LYS A 560 18.38 0.87 -23.21
C LYS A 560 19.89 0.91 -22.90
N PRO A 561 20.45 -0.06 -22.15
CA PRO A 561 21.89 -0.11 -21.88
C PRO A 561 22.67 -0.61 -23.09
N SER A 562 24.00 -0.47 -23.04
CA SER A 562 24.92 -1.13 -23.98
C SER A 562 24.82 -2.66 -23.86
N GLY A 563 25.18 -3.38 -24.93
CA GLY A 563 25.04 -4.85 -24.98
C GLY A 563 23.59 -5.36 -25.09
N ILE A 564 22.62 -4.49 -25.41
CA ILE A 564 21.26 -4.88 -25.83
C ILE A 564 21.05 -4.60 -27.32
N VAL A 565 20.71 -5.65 -28.05
CA VAL A 565 20.30 -5.61 -29.46
C VAL A 565 18.82 -5.93 -29.58
N THR A 566 18.17 -5.50 -30.68
CA THR A 566 16.76 -5.79 -30.94
C THR A 566 16.62 -6.59 -32.23
N ALA A 567 15.70 -7.55 -32.25
CA ALA A 567 15.33 -8.29 -33.45
C ALA A 567 13.81 -8.38 -33.58
N VAL A 568 13.33 -8.47 -34.82
CA VAL A 568 11.91 -8.75 -35.11
C VAL A 568 11.70 -10.26 -35.09
N VAL A 569 10.76 -10.71 -34.26
CA VAL A 569 10.46 -12.12 -34.08
C VAL A 569 8.96 -12.37 -34.13
N ASP A 570 8.55 -13.56 -34.55
CA ASP A 570 7.16 -13.97 -34.44
C ASP A 570 6.78 -14.15 -32.95
N LYS A 571 5.67 -13.53 -32.54
CA LYS A 571 5.27 -13.45 -31.12
C LYS A 571 4.92 -14.79 -30.47
N TYR A 572 4.66 -15.83 -31.27
CA TYR A 572 4.26 -17.16 -30.79
C TYR A 572 5.45 -18.13 -30.74
N SER A 573 6.19 -18.25 -31.84
CA SER A 573 7.31 -19.16 -32.01
C SER A 573 8.64 -18.60 -31.51
N GLY A 574 8.80 -17.28 -31.46
CA GLY A 574 10.06 -16.63 -31.09
C GLY A 574 11.14 -16.63 -32.18
N HIS A 575 10.86 -17.21 -33.35
CA HIS A 575 11.79 -17.22 -34.48
C HIS A 575 11.88 -15.84 -35.15
N ALA A 576 13.02 -15.55 -35.79
CA ALA A 576 13.19 -14.32 -36.57
C ALA A 576 12.13 -14.23 -37.68
N THR A 577 11.55 -13.05 -37.86
CA THR A 577 10.60 -12.76 -38.94
C THR A 577 10.82 -11.36 -39.50
N SER A 578 10.13 -11.02 -40.58
CA SER A 578 10.20 -9.70 -41.21
C SER A 578 9.35 -8.65 -40.47
N SER A 579 9.70 -7.37 -40.59
CA SER A 579 8.93 -6.26 -40.00
C SER A 579 7.50 -6.11 -40.56
N GLY A 580 7.19 -6.73 -41.70
CA GLY A 580 5.85 -6.74 -42.30
C GLY A 580 4.96 -7.91 -41.88
N ASP A 581 5.47 -8.84 -41.05
CA ASP A 581 4.67 -9.95 -40.53
C ASP A 581 3.62 -9.45 -39.51
N PRO A 582 2.32 -9.76 -39.67
CA PRO A 582 1.28 -9.40 -38.70
C PRO A 582 1.52 -9.94 -37.28
N ASN A 583 2.33 -10.99 -37.14
CA ASN A 583 2.73 -11.56 -35.86
C ASN A 583 4.13 -11.10 -35.39
N GLY A 584 4.81 -10.29 -36.20
CA GLY A 584 6.13 -9.73 -35.91
C GLY A 584 6.09 -8.74 -34.74
N ILE A 585 7.02 -8.91 -33.81
CA ILE A 585 7.23 -8.03 -32.67
C ILE A 585 8.72 -7.70 -32.53
N THR A 586 9.04 -6.47 -32.16
CA THR A 586 10.43 -6.10 -31.83
C THR A 586 10.74 -6.50 -30.40
N VAL A 587 11.74 -7.36 -30.23
CA VAL A 587 12.17 -7.91 -28.93
C VAL A 587 13.64 -7.57 -28.66
N PRO A 588 13.99 -7.12 -27.44
CA PRO A 588 15.37 -6.94 -27.03
C PRO A 588 16.01 -8.26 -26.57
N PHE A 589 17.30 -8.37 -26.79
CA PHE A 589 18.14 -9.52 -26.44
C PHE A 589 19.47 -9.02 -25.88
N TYR A 590 20.12 -9.83 -25.05
CA TYR A 590 21.56 -9.68 -24.85
C TYR A 590 22.27 -9.77 -26.21
N GLU A 591 23.31 -8.97 -26.40
CA GLU A 591 24.16 -9.07 -27.57
C GLU A 591 24.67 -10.50 -27.72
N GLY A 592 24.58 -11.03 -28.94
CA GLY A 592 24.93 -12.41 -29.24
C GLY A 592 23.91 -13.47 -28.77
N SER A 593 22.79 -13.14 -28.11
CA SER A 593 21.76 -14.14 -27.72
C SER A 593 20.49 -14.14 -28.58
N GLY A 594 20.36 -13.17 -29.49
CA GLY A 594 19.22 -13.07 -30.40
C GLY A 594 19.13 -14.23 -31.42
N PRO A 595 17.99 -14.36 -32.12
CA PRO A 595 17.73 -15.43 -33.08
C PRO A 595 18.66 -15.42 -34.30
N ASN A 596 19.45 -14.35 -34.50
CA ASN A 596 20.42 -14.21 -35.59
C ASN A 596 21.81 -14.79 -35.26
N LYS A 597 21.96 -15.63 -34.22
CA LYS A 597 23.21 -16.38 -33.96
C LYS A 597 23.61 -17.15 -35.22
N GLY A 598 24.58 -16.63 -35.98
CA GLY A 598 25.09 -17.24 -37.21
C GLY A 598 25.19 -16.33 -38.44
N SER A 599 24.74 -15.06 -38.38
CA SER A 599 24.88 -14.12 -39.51
C SER A 599 25.88 -12.99 -39.23
N VAL A 600 27.14 -13.35 -39.02
CA VAL A 600 28.26 -12.42 -39.19
C VAL A 600 29.23 -13.03 -40.20
N SER A 601 29.42 -12.28 -41.30
CA SER A 601 30.30 -12.49 -42.45
C SER A 601 30.15 -13.79 -43.26
N ALA A 602 29.26 -13.77 -44.25
CA ALA A 602 29.54 -14.42 -45.53
C ALA A 602 29.29 -13.40 -46.62
N GLY A 603 30.32 -13.13 -47.42
CA GLY A 603 30.24 -12.28 -48.60
C GLY A 603 29.16 -12.75 -49.56
N SER A 604 28.76 -11.84 -50.43
CA SER A 604 27.78 -12.02 -51.49
C SER A 604 27.87 -13.40 -52.16
N SER A 605 26.83 -14.22 -52.01
CA SER A 605 26.40 -15.13 -53.06
C SER A 605 24.93 -15.48 -52.85
N SER A 606 24.12 -15.04 -53.81
CA SER A 606 22.72 -15.40 -53.96
C SER A 606 22.55 -16.90 -54.13
N GLN A 607 21.69 -17.53 -53.32
CA GLN A 607 20.91 -18.67 -53.79
C GLN A 607 19.62 -18.80 -52.97
N LYS A 608 18.49 -18.66 -53.68
CA LYS A 608 17.14 -18.89 -53.16
C LYS A 608 16.94 -20.39 -52.99
N SER A 609 16.63 -20.84 -51.78
CA SER A 609 15.82 -22.04 -51.57
C SER A 609 14.65 -21.66 -50.66
N LYS A 610 13.44 -21.75 -51.21
CA LYS A 610 12.19 -21.67 -50.45
C LYS A 610 11.78 -23.10 -50.17
N GLU A 611 11.91 -23.55 -48.93
CA GLU A 611 11.11 -24.67 -48.44
C GLU A 611 10.14 -24.14 -47.39
N LYS A 612 8.86 -24.15 -47.75
CA LYS A 612 7.76 -23.97 -46.81
C LYS A 612 7.44 -25.35 -46.24
N VAL A 613 7.84 -25.61 -45.00
CA VAL A 613 7.33 -26.77 -44.26
C VAL A 613 5.86 -26.52 -43.96
N THR A 614 5.00 -27.44 -44.37
CA THR A 614 3.55 -27.32 -44.18
C THR A 614 3.13 -27.96 -42.86
N ARG A 615 2.00 -27.51 -42.30
CA ARG A 615 1.44 -27.98 -41.03
C ARG A 615 1.24 -29.51 -40.95
N ALA A 616 1.07 -30.17 -42.10
CA ALA A 616 0.95 -31.62 -42.19
C ALA A 616 2.27 -32.35 -41.86
N GLU A 617 3.42 -31.77 -42.23
CA GLU A 617 4.74 -32.36 -41.95
C GLU A 617 5.12 -32.22 -40.47
N SER A 618 4.64 -31.17 -39.82
CA SER A 618 4.79 -30.99 -38.37
C SER A 618 3.96 -32.00 -37.55
N GLU A 619 2.79 -32.40 -38.05
CA GLU A 619 1.93 -33.41 -37.41
C GLU A 619 2.44 -34.83 -37.64
N ALA A 620 3.13 -35.10 -38.75
CA ALA A 620 3.75 -36.40 -39.02
C ALA A 620 4.94 -36.67 -38.09
N LEU A 621 5.82 -35.68 -37.87
CA LEU A 621 6.94 -35.80 -36.94
C LEU A 621 6.51 -36.00 -35.48
N PHE A 622 5.33 -35.51 -35.11
CA PHE A 622 4.78 -35.64 -33.76
C PHE A 622 4.27 -37.06 -33.45
N LYS A 623 3.88 -37.82 -34.48
CA LYS A 623 3.43 -39.22 -34.34
C LYS A 623 4.56 -40.25 -34.40
N GLU A 624 5.75 -39.85 -34.88
CA GLU A 624 6.93 -40.74 -34.86
C GLU A 624 7.72 -40.63 -33.55
N LEU A 625 7.51 -39.58 -32.75
CA LEU A 625 8.26 -39.32 -31.51
C LEU A 625 7.45 -39.58 -30.22
N PHE A 626 6.15 -39.87 -30.32
CA PHE A 626 5.24 -40.20 -29.21
C PHE A 626 4.21 -41.24 -29.68
#